data_AF-B0W7D2-F1
#
_entry.id   AF-B0W7D2-F1
#
_cell.length_a   1.000
_cell.length_b   1.000
_cell.length_c   1.000
_cell.angle_alpha   90.00
_cell.angle_beta   90.00
_cell.angle_gamma   90.00
#
_symmetry.space_group_name_H-M   'P 1'
#
loop_
_entity.id
_entity.type
_entity.pdbx_description
1 polymer ?
#
loop_
_entity_poly.entity_id
_entity_poly.type
_entity_poly.pdbx_seq_one_letter_code
_entity_poly.pdbx_strand_id
1 'polypeptide(L)'
;MSTTAPTRPLASFCRLCLTKTSNKVPIFGHDEANVINLLLLIELDIDADNEPDAGVCFDCIVTLEGFYQFKEQCHTNDEFLKGLPPKDSADGSEDEATHYECLENEPVVTMYESSDEEGLVKDYDLIEALSPVKRKDSLDEGKPDVKRIKVEPAKPERPRRPPVARDFEQDELEKIGQQLNISALDKLQVLRDSYPDFFHFERGKRSVYFTLVFYGERYNSAIYCDAYTVWQCANRRRFQCPAQVSATNDYTEFERRFEHTHGEVIEKEPSDRFTPKQALPEVFKLCRQNVMKRKAKGRLAQMERKMKHEEEATNLRRNVVVEAVAEQEQVTQVYDNNSLLRVLRDGDSDGQEDEFVEYDSSDSA
;
A
#
# COMPACT_ATOMS: atom_id res chain seq x y z
N MET A 1 25.07 27.29 -23.32
CA MET A 1 26.01 26.31 -22.74
C MET A 1 25.53 26.03 -21.33
N SER A 2 24.84 24.91 -21.10
CA SER A 2 24.37 24.52 -19.78
C SER A 2 25.52 23.87 -19.02
N THR A 3 26.13 24.63 -18.11
CA THR A 3 27.10 24.12 -17.14
C THR A 3 26.35 23.24 -16.14
N THR A 4 26.39 21.92 -16.33
CA THR A 4 25.90 20.97 -15.32
C THR A 4 26.83 21.04 -14.11
N ALA A 5 26.32 21.62 -13.01
CA ALA A 5 27.01 21.65 -11.75
C ALA A 5 27.31 20.20 -11.27
N PRO A 6 28.47 19.96 -10.64
CA PRO A 6 28.82 18.65 -10.12
C PRO A 6 27.81 18.23 -9.03
N THR A 7 27.08 17.14 -9.28
CA THR A 7 26.17 16.53 -8.32
C THR A 7 26.98 15.92 -7.18
N ARG A 8 26.95 16.57 -6.01
CA ARG A 8 27.52 16.01 -4.79
C ARG A 8 26.71 14.77 -4.38
N PRO A 9 27.36 13.68 -3.94
CA PRO A 9 26.65 12.50 -3.47
C PRO A 9 25.89 12.83 -2.18
N LEU A 10 24.62 12.42 -2.11
CA LEU A 10 23.77 12.58 -0.92
C LEU A 10 24.07 11.52 0.15
N ALA A 11 23.74 11.84 1.39
CA ALA A 11 23.84 10.91 2.51
C ALA A 11 23.10 9.59 2.23
N SER A 12 23.66 8.47 2.70
CA SER A 12 23.11 7.13 2.44
C SER A 12 21.80 6.83 3.19
N PHE A 13 21.46 7.60 4.23
CA PHE A 13 20.22 7.50 5.02
C PHE A 13 19.32 8.73 4.86
N CYS A 14 18.01 8.57 5.05
CA CYS A 14 17.05 9.69 5.10
C CYS A 14 17.25 10.45 6.41
N ARG A 15 17.24 11.78 6.38
CA ARG A 15 17.50 12.59 7.58
C ARG A 15 16.42 12.48 8.66
N LEU A 16 15.18 12.17 8.28
CA LEU A 16 14.03 12.10 9.19
C LEU A 16 13.80 10.69 9.75
N CYS A 17 13.76 9.67 8.89
CA CYS A 17 13.49 8.29 9.32
C CYS A 17 14.73 7.41 9.44
N LEU A 18 15.92 7.92 9.09
CA LEU A 18 17.21 7.20 9.10
C LEU A 18 17.26 5.94 8.20
N THR A 19 16.22 5.69 7.39
CA THR A 19 16.17 4.56 6.46
C THR A 19 17.13 4.78 5.29
N LYS A 20 17.85 3.72 4.91
CA LYS A 20 18.68 3.70 3.70
C LYS A 20 17.80 3.55 2.47
N THR A 21 17.78 4.57 1.62
CA THR A 21 17.01 4.58 0.37
C THR A 21 17.84 5.22 -0.74
N SER A 22 17.64 4.79 -1.99
CA SER A 22 18.25 5.43 -3.17
C SER A 22 17.46 6.67 -3.61
N ASN A 23 16.17 6.73 -3.29
CA ASN A 23 15.25 7.76 -3.75
C ASN A 23 15.10 8.81 -2.64
N LYS A 24 15.84 9.91 -2.76
CA LYS A 24 15.78 11.03 -1.83
C LYS A 24 15.85 12.34 -2.58
N VAL A 25 15.24 13.34 -1.97
CA VAL A 25 15.32 14.72 -2.42
C VAL A 25 16.35 15.42 -1.53
N PRO A 26 17.34 16.13 -2.10
CA PRO A 26 18.26 16.93 -1.32
C PRO A 26 17.50 18.02 -0.55
N ILE A 27 17.90 18.29 0.68
CA ILE A 27 17.33 19.39 1.48
C ILE A 27 17.80 20.73 0.92
N PHE A 28 19.05 20.77 0.46
CA PHE A 28 19.70 21.93 -0.14
C PHE A 28 19.91 21.67 -1.65
N GLY A 29 19.24 22.43 -2.53
CA GLY A 29 19.23 22.26 -3.99
C GLY A 29 18.19 23.16 -4.70
N HIS A 30 18.22 23.24 -6.03
CA HIS A 30 17.49 24.26 -6.81
C HIS A 30 15.95 24.33 -6.62
N ASP A 31 15.32 23.29 -6.05
CA ASP A 31 13.89 23.20 -5.66
C ASP A 31 13.69 23.42 -4.13
N GLU A 32 14.63 24.12 -3.49
CA GLU A 32 14.87 24.36 -2.06
C GLU A 32 13.65 24.76 -1.24
N ALA A 33 12.78 25.60 -1.81
CA ALA A 33 11.74 26.27 -1.03
C ALA A 33 10.74 25.26 -0.43
N ASN A 34 10.44 24.17 -1.12
CA ASN A 34 9.37 23.27 -0.69
C ASN A 34 9.80 22.36 0.47
N VAL A 35 11.01 21.80 0.43
CA VAL A 35 11.48 20.86 1.46
C VAL A 35 11.85 21.59 2.75
N ILE A 36 12.49 22.77 2.65
CA ILE A 36 12.86 23.57 3.82
C ILE A 36 11.61 24.07 4.55
N ASN A 37 10.60 24.56 3.81
CA ASN A 37 9.34 24.99 4.41
C ASN A 37 8.60 23.86 5.13
N LEU A 38 8.69 22.62 4.62
CA LEU A 38 8.11 21.44 5.28
C LEU A 38 8.86 21.06 6.55
N LEU A 39 10.18 21.22 6.59
CA LEU A 39 10.99 20.93 7.79
C LEU A 39 10.78 21.96 8.91
N LEU A 40 10.53 23.22 8.56
CA LEU A 40 10.15 24.25 9.52
C LEU A 40 8.86 23.92 10.28
N LEU A 41 7.97 23.10 9.71
CA LEU A 41 6.73 22.67 10.38
C LEU A 41 6.96 21.82 11.62
N ILE A 42 8.09 21.12 11.69
CA ILE A 42 8.48 20.25 12.79
C ILE A 42 9.61 20.85 13.64
N GLU A 43 9.87 22.15 13.49
CA GLU A 43 10.89 22.89 14.25
C GLU A 43 12.29 22.26 14.16
N LEU A 44 12.60 21.66 13.00
CA LEU A 44 13.86 20.96 12.79
C LEU A 44 14.79 21.80 11.93
N ASP A 45 15.76 22.44 12.58
CA ASP A 45 16.80 23.22 11.91
C ASP A 45 17.92 22.30 11.40
N ILE A 46 18.18 22.38 10.09
CA ILE A 46 19.28 21.66 9.43
C ILE A 46 20.22 22.69 8.86
N ASP A 47 21.46 22.64 9.32
CA ASP A 47 22.51 23.56 8.89
C ASP A 47 23.23 23.01 7.65
N ALA A 48 23.23 23.79 6.57
CA ALA A 48 23.88 23.44 5.32
C ALA A 48 25.41 23.33 5.47
N ASP A 49 26.00 24.04 6.44
CA ASP A 49 27.44 24.00 6.68
C ASP A 49 27.85 22.70 7.39
N ASN A 50 26.96 22.14 8.21
CA ASN A 50 27.22 20.91 8.98
C ASN A 50 26.81 19.64 8.23
N GLU A 51 25.68 19.67 7.50
CA GLU A 51 25.10 18.50 6.82
C GLU A 51 24.79 18.81 5.32
N PRO A 52 25.78 19.17 4.49
CA PRO A 52 25.55 19.64 3.11
C PRO A 52 24.99 18.56 2.16
N ASP A 53 25.08 17.29 2.52
CA ASP A 53 24.59 16.13 1.77
C ASP A 53 23.26 15.58 2.31
N ALA A 54 22.61 16.32 3.22
CA ALA A 54 21.35 15.90 3.82
C ALA A 54 20.23 15.74 2.78
N GLY A 55 19.49 14.64 2.89
CA GLY A 55 18.38 14.31 2.01
C GLY A 55 17.23 13.63 2.74
N VAL A 56 16.01 13.84 2.25
CA VAL A 56 14.77 13.27 2.80
C VAL A 56 14.17 12.30 1.78
N CYS A 57 13.71 11.13 2.23
CA CYS A 57 13.03 10.19 1.34
C CYS A 57 11.61 10.67 1.00
N PHE A 58 11.09 10.21 -0.13
CA PHE A 58 9.77 10.61 -0.62
C PHE A 58 8.64 10.33 0.38
N ASP A 59 8.68 9.21 1.09
CA ASP A 59 7.66 8.84 2.08
C ASP A 59 7.57 9.86 3.23
N CYS A 60 8.72 10.36 3.70
CA CYS A 60 8.76 11.40 4.72
C CYS A 60 8.27 12.75 4.17
N ILE A 61 8.55 13.08 2.91
CA ILE A 61 8.04 14.30 2.26
C ILE A 61 6.51 14.26 2.19
N VAL A 62 5.94 13.17 1.67
CA VAL A 62 4.47 12.99 1.57
C VAL A 62 3.82 13.08 2.95
N THR A 63 4.45 12.52 3.98
CA THR A 63 3.94 12.61 5.36
C THR A 63 3.95 14.05 5.88
N LEU A 64 5.02 14.81 5.62
CA LEU A 64 5.11 16.23 6.00
C LEU A 64 4.11 17.10 5.22
N GLU A 65 3.91 16.85 3.92
CA GLU A 65 2.91 17.55 3.11
C GLU A 65 1.49 17.31 3.63
N GLY A 66 1.17 16.06 4.01
CA GLY A 66 -0.11 15.75 4.63
C GLY A 66 -0.32 16.47 5.97
N PHE A 67 0.73 16.56 6.78
CA PHE A 67 0.70 17.33 8.03
C PHE A 67 0.49 18.83 7.77
N TYR A 68 1.18 19.40 6.78
CA TYR A 68 1.00 20.79 6.38
C TYR A 68 -0.44 21.11 5.98
N GLN A 69 -1.04 20.29 5.11
CA GLN A 69 -2.43 20.46 4.66
C GLN A 69 -3.41 20.41 5.84
N PHE A 70 -3.20 19.48 6.77
CA PHE A 70 -4.02 19.38 7.97
C PHE A 70 -3.89 20.62 8.86
N LYS A 71 -2.66 21.15 9.04
CA LYS A 71 -2.41 22.38 9.79
C LYS A 71 -3.14 23.58 9.18
N GLU A 72 -3.08 23.74 7.86
CA GLU A 72 -3.80 24.81 7.14
C GLU A 72 -5.32 24.67 7.30
N GLN A 73 -5.84 23.44 7.27
CA GLN A 73 -7.25 23.17 7.52
C GLN A 73 -7.66 23.58 8.94
N CYS A 74 -6.84 23.29 9.96
CA CYS A 74 -7.08 23.74 11.33
C CYS A 74 -7.10 25.27 11.43
N HIS A 75 -6.16 25.97 10.79
CA HIS A 75 -6.14 27.44 10.77
C HIS A 75 -7.39 28.02 10.08
N THR A 76 -7.77 27.47 8.93
CA THR A 76 -8.99 27.87 8.22
C THR A 76 -10.23 27.71 9.09
N ASN A 77 -10.34 26.58 9.80
CA ASN A 77 -11.45 26.32 10.72
C ASN A 77 -11.44 27.25 11.92
N ASP A 78 -10.27 27.55 12.49
CA ASP A 78 -10.13 28.47 13.63
C ASP A 78 -10.49 29.91 13.24
N GLU A 79 -10.04 30.38 12.07
CA GLU A 79 -10.45 31.68 11.52
C GLU A 79 -11.96 31.75 11.29
N PHE A 80 -12.56 30.68 10.76
CA PHE A 80 -14.00 30.58 10.59
C PHE A 80 -14.74 30.67 11.94
N LEU A 81 -14.27 29.95 12.96
CA LEU A 81 -14.87 29.98 14.31
C LEU A 81 -14.73 31.35 14.97
N LYS A 82 -13.60 32.05 14.77
CA LYS A 82 -13.41 33.45 15.23
C LYS A 82 -14.33 34.45 14.53
N GLY A 83 -14.79 34.14 13.32
CA GLY A 83 -15.74 34.95 12.57
C GLY A 83 -17.20 34.80 13.03
N LEU A 84 -17.52 33.79 13.85
CA LEU A 84 -18.87 33.61 14.39
C LEU A 84 -19.15 34.67 15.46
N PRO A 85 -20.33 35.33 15.44
CA PRO A 85 -20.68 36.30 16.46
C PRO A 85 -20.67 35.62 17.84
N PRO A 86 -20.08 36.26 18.87
CA PRO A 86 -20.13 35.75 20.23
C PRO A 86 -21.58 35.45 20.61
N LYS A 87 -21.86 34.21 21.00
CA LYS A 87 -23.21 33.77 21.41
C LYS A 87 -23.74 34.45 22.68
N ASP A 88 -22.99 35.38 23.25
CA ASP A 88 -23.32 36.08 24.50
C ASP A 88 -24.25 37.29 24.31
N SER A 89 -24.93 37.40 23.17
CA SER A 89 -25.93 38.45 22.90
C SER A 89 -27.34 37.88 22.65
N ALA A 90 -27.69 36.78 23.31
CA ALA A 90 -29.07 36.32 23.40
C ALA A 90 -29.58 36.55 24.83
N ASP A 91 -29.73 37.82 25.20
CA ASP A 91 -30.77 38.19 26.15
C ASP A 91 -32.11 38.06 25.42
N GLY A 92 -33.07 37.43 26.08
CA GLY A 92 -34.17 36.73 25.44
C GLY A 92 -35.12 37.61 24.63
N SER A 93 -35.50 37.11 23.45
CA SER A 93 -36.84 37.32 22.93
C SER A 93 -37.31 36.01 22.27
N GLU A 94 -38.00 35.21 23.07
CA GLU A 94 -38.96 34.25 22.56
C GLU A 94 -40.00 35.06 21.76
N ASP A 95 -40.11 34.87 20.44
CA ASP A 95 -41.39 34.76 19.73
C ASP A 95 -41.25 34.73 18.19
N GLU A 96 -42.21 34.04 17.59
CA GLU A 96 -42.62 33.98 16.18
C GLU A 96 -41.88 33.02 15.23
N ALA A 97 -42.44 31.80 15.22
CA ALA A 97 -42.47 30.87 14.12
C ALA A 97 -42.80 31.55 12.77
N THR A 98 -41.82 31.58 11.85
CA THR A 98 -42.05 31.92 10.45
C THR A 98 -41.93 30.67 9.57
N HIS A 99 -43.09 30.24 9.09
CA HIS A 99 -43.36 29.21 8.11
C HIS A 99 -42.78 29.60 6.74
N TYR A 100 -41.76 28.89 6.24
CA TYR A 100 -41.22 29.09 4.90
C TYR A 100 -41.75 28.01 3.94
N GLU A 101 -42.71 28.40 3.11
CA GLU A 101 -43.10 27.71 1.88
C GLU A 101 -42.06 28.03 0.79
N CYS A 102 -41.39 27.01 0.23
CA CYS A 102 -40.44 27.18 -0.88
C CYS A 102 -40.84 26.30 -2.07
N LEU A 103 -41.70 26.89 -2.90
CA LEU A 103 -41.89 26.77 -4.35
C LEU A 103 -41.31 25.54 -5.08
N GLU A 104 -42.24 24.71 -5.54
CA GLU A 104 -42.13 23.78 -6.66
C GLU A 104 -41.87 24.50 -7.98
N ASN A 105 -40.94 24.01 -8.81
CA ASN A 105 -41.01 24.06 -10.28
C ASN A 105 -39.99 23.09 -10.90
N GLU A 106 -40.50 22.10 -11.63
CA GLU A 106 -39.72 21.11 -12.40
C GLU A 106 -39.03 21.73 -13.65
N PRO A 107 -38.10 20.99 -14.27
CA PRO A 107 -38.52 20.26 -15.46
C PRO A 107 -38.01 18.80 -15.55
N VAL A 108 -38.95 17.94 -15.94
CA VAL A 108 -38.82 16.61 -16.54
C VAL A 108 -37.61 16.48 -17.47
N VAL A 109 -36.66 15.59 -17.13
CA VAL A 109 -35.61 15.14 -18.04
C VAL A 109 -35.64 13.61 -18.19
N THR A 110 -35.97 13.24 -19.42
CA THR A 110 -35.91 11.98 -20.16
C THR A 110 -35.09 10.80 -19.62
N MET A 111 -35.74 9.63 -19.75
CA MET A 111 -35.27 8.28 -19.46
C MET A 111 -33.93 7.94 -20.11
N TYR A 112 -32.97 7.51 -19.27
CA TYR A 112 -31.89 6.61 -19.67
C TYR A 112 -32.05 5.34 -18.84
N GLU A 113 -32.30 4.22 -19.51
CA GLU A 113 -32.29 2.89 -18.91
C GLU A 113 -30.82 2.49 -18.70
N SER A 114 -30.33 2.66 -17.47
CA SER A 114 -29.02 2.15 -17.07
C SER A 114 -29.22 0.79 -16.41
N SER A 115 -28.53 -0.20 -16.97
CA SER A 115 -28.51 -1.60 -16.53
C SER A 115 -27.77 -1.72 -15.19
N ASP A 116 -28.52 -1.88 -14.10
CA ASP A 116 -28.04 -1.88 -12.71
C ASP A 116 -27.88 -3.29 -12.13
N GLU A 117 -27.09 -4.17 -12.76
CA GLU A 117 -26.84 -5.50 -12.20
C GLU A 117 -25.39 -5.98 -12.30
N GLU A 118 -24.42 -5.24 -11.75
CA GLU A 118 -23.16 -5.83 -11.28
C GLU A 118 -22.66 -5.12 -10.01
N GLY A 119 -23.33 -5.43 -8.90
CA GLY A 119 -22.93 -5.12 -7.52
C GLY A 119 -21.80 -6.02 -7.00
N LEU A 120 -20.79 -6.29 -7.83
CA LEU A 120 -19.52 -6.84 -7.37
C LEU A 120 -18.54 -5.67 -7.24
N VAL A 121 -18.15 -5.36 -6.00
CA VAL A 121 -16.94 -4.57 -5.78
C VAL A 121 -15.79 -5.45 -6.26
N LYS A 122 -15.27 -5.19 -7.46
CA LYS A 122 -13.92 -5.65 -7.79
C LYS A 122 -13.04 -5.11 -6.66
N ASP A 123 -12.44 -6.01 -5.90
CA ASP A 123 -11.39 -5.72 -4.94
C ASP A 123 -10.31 -4.93 -5.69
N TYR A 124 -10.44 -3.61 -5.70
CA TYR A 124 -9.38 -2.75 -6.16
C TYR A 124 -8.32 -2.84 -5.07
N ASP A 125 -7.36 -3.75 -5.28
CA ASP A 125 -6.02 -3.76 -4.69
C ASP A 125 -5.26 -2.47 -5.15
N LEU A 126 -5.88 -1.30 -4.99
CA LEU A 126 -5.42 0.01 -5.43
C LEU A 126 -4.64 0.69 -4.30
N ILE A 127 -3.71 -0.03 -3.69
CA ILE A 127 -2.50 0.51 -3.06
C ILE A 127 -1.37 -0.53 -3.19
N GLU A 128 -1.12 -1.09 -4.38
CA GLU A 128 0.12 -1.85 -4.61
C GLU A 128 0.58 -1.93 -6.08
N ALA A 129 0.24 -0.93 -6.90
CA ALA A 129 0.67 -0.84 -8.30
C ALA A 129 1.43 0.47 -8.61
N LEU A 130 2.52 0.72 -7.86
CA LEU A 130 3.62 1.58 -8.32
C LEU A 130 4.94 0.81 -8.22
N SER A 131 5.01 -0.32 -8.93
CA SER A 131 6.29 -0.91 -9.33
C SER A 131 6.70 -0.33 -10.69
N PRO A 132 7.96 0.09 -10.88
CA PRO A 132 8.38 0.66 -12.14
C PRO A 132 8.33 -0.40 -13.24
N VAL A 133 7.49 -0.15 -14.25
CA VAL A 133 7.53 -0.84 -15.53
C VAL A 133 8.93 -0.64 -16.11
N LYS A 134 9.76 -1.69 -16.10
CA LYS A 134 11.00 -1.73 -16.88
C LYS A 134 10.60 -1.58 -18.35
N ARG A 135 10.74 -0.37 -18.89
CA ARG A 135 10.70 -0.14 -20.33
C ARG A 135 11.87 -0.91 -20.92
N LYS A 136 11.55 -1.98 -21.63
CA LYS A 136 12.49 -2.73 -22.43
C LYS A 136 12.59 -2.00 -23.76
N ASP A 137 13.61 -1.16 -23.91
CA ASP A 137 13.94 -0.55 -25.19
C ASP A 137 14.24 -1.67 -26.19
N SER A 138 13.37 -1.80 -27.19
CA SER A 138 13.57 -2.63 -28.36
C SER A 138 14.44 -1.85 -29.34
N LEU A 139 15.76 -2.13 -29.32
CA LEU A 139 16.64 -1.85 -30.44
C LEU A 139 16.51 -2.99 -31.44
N ASP A 140 15.99 -2.61 -32.61
CA ASP A 140 15.94 -3.35 -33.85
C ASP A 140 17.36 -3.53 -34.39
N GLU A 141 17.88 -4.76 -34.36
CA GLU A 141 19.04 -5.15 -35.17
C GLU A 141 18.86 -6.55 -35.76
N GLY A 142 18.71 -6.58 -37.09
CA GLY A 142 19.54 -7.38 -37.98
C GLY A 142 19.57 -8.89 -37.78
N LYS A 143 18.76 -9.61 -38.56
CA LYS A 143 18.93 -11.05 -38.83
C LYS A 143 20.29 -11.33 -39.51
N PRO A 144 20.96 -12.43 -39.16
CA PRO A 144 21.61 -13.26 -40.16
C PRO A 144 21.00 -14.66 -40.22
N ASP A 145 20.78 -15.09 -41.45
CA ASP A 145 20.27 -16.38 -41.87
C ASP A 145 21.31 -17.48 -41.57
N VAL A 146 21.04 -18.32 -40.56
CA VAL A 146 21.87 -19.48 -40.22
C VAL A 146 21.08 -20.77 -40.45
N LYS A 147 21.60 -21.56 -41.38
CA LYS A 147 21.07 -22.85 -41.83
C LYS A 147 20.91 -23.82 -40.66
N ARG A 148 19.67 -24.26 -40.50
CA ARG A 148 19.17 -25.22 -39.50
C ARG A 148 19.75 -26.61 -39.75
N ILE A 149 20.68 -27.05 -38.89
CA ILE A 149 21.07 -28.46 -38.76
C ILE A 149 19.92 -29.19 -38.02
N LYS A 150 19.41 -30.24 -38.65
CA LYS A 150 18.32 -31.08 -38.13
C LYS A 150 18.88 -32.06 -37.10
N VAL A 151 18.85 -31.66 -35.83
CA VAL A 151 19.10 -32.57 -34.68
C VAL A 151 17.76 -33.11 -34.20
N GLU A 152 17.65 -34.43 -34.10
CA GLU A 152 16.45 -35.11 -33.60
C GLU A 152 16.21 -34.75 -32.12
N PRO A 153 14.98 -34.34 -31.74
CA PRO A 153 14.67 -34.03 -30.35
C PRO A 153 14.50 -35.32 -29.55
N ALA A 154 15.31 -35.48 -28.51
CA ALA A 154 15.07 -36.43 -27.45
C ALA A 154 13.69 -36.17 -26.81
N LYS A 155 12.97 -37.25 -26.52
CA LYS A 155 11.61 -37.24 -25.96
C LYS A 155 11.52 -36.31 -24.74
N PRO A 156 10.62 -35.30 -24.73
CA PRO A 156 10.38 -34.51 -23.54
C PRO A 156 9.75 -35.40 -22.47
N GLU A 157 10.42 -35.53 -21.33
CA GLU A 157 9.81 -36.08 -20.13
C GLU A 157 8.57 -35.26 -19.79
N ARG A 158 7.48 -35.98 -19.49
CA ARG A 158 6.17 -35.38 -19.24
C ARG A 158 6.28 -34.35 -18.12
N PRO A 159 5.81 -33.10 -18.31
CA PRO A 159 5.74 -32.14 -17.22
C PRO A 159 4.88 -32.75 -16.11
N ARG A 160 5.49 -32.90 -14.92
CA ARG A 160 4.79 -33.34 -13.71
C ARG A 160 3.63 -32.36 -13.51
N ARG A 161 2.41 -32.90 -13.43
CA ARG A 161 1.21 -32.09 -13.18
C ARG A 161 1.47 -31.25 -11.93
N PRO A 162 1.21 -29.93 -11.97
CA PRO A 162 1.32 -29.11 -10.76
C PRO A 162 0.46 -29.73 -9.66
N PRO A 163 0.94 -29.73 -8.41
CA PRO A 163 0.20 -30.28 -7.29
C PRO A 163 -1.17 -29.60 -7.25
N VAL A 164 -2.21 -30.44 -7.23
CA VAL A 164 -3.61 -30.02 -7.10
C VAL A 164 -3.69 -29.03 -5.94
N ALA A 165 -4.09 -27.79 -6.23
CA ALA A 165 -4.34 -26.78 -5.22
C ALA A 165 -5.32 -27.38 -4.21
N ARG A 166 -4.82 -27.69 -3.01
CA ARG A 166 -5.62 -28.23 -1.93
C ARG A 166 -6.63 -27.17 -1.50
N ASP A 167 -7.85 -27.60 -1.17
CA ASP A 167 -8.94 -26.83 -0.54
C ASP A 167 -8.55 -26.30 0.87
N PHE A 168 -7.41 -25.62 0.96
CA PHE A 168 -6.77 -25.17 2.20
C PHE A 168 -7.43 -23.90 2.78
N GLU A 169 -8.39 -23.30 2.05
CA GLU A 169 -8.82 -21.93 2.33
C GLU A 169 -9.81 -21.82 3.50
N GLN A 170 -10.67 -22.82 3.73
CA GLN A 170 -11.78 -22.64 4.69
C GLN A 170 -11.37 -22.95 6.14
N ASP A 171 -10.68 -24.06 6.37
CA ASP A 171 -10.20 -24.47 7.71
C ASP A 171 -9.10 -23.55 8.26
N GLU A 172 -8.21 -23.02 7.40
CA GLU A 172 -7.21 -22.03 7.84
C GLU A 172 -7.83 -20.68 8.14
N LEU A 173 -8.83 -20.23 7.37
CA LEU A 173 -9.56 -19.00 7.70
C LEU A 173 -10.21 -19.10 9.08
N GLU A 174 -10.76 -20.26 9.41
CA GLU A 174 -11.41 -20.50 10.70
C GLU A 174 -10.39 -20.50 11.85
N LYS A 175 -9.22 -21.14 11.68
CA LYS A 175 -8.13 -21.12 12.66
C LYS A 175 -7.52 -19.73 12.84
N ILE A 176 -7.32 -18.98 11.74
CA ILE A 176 -6.85 -17.59 11.79
C ILE A 176 -7.89 -16.70 12.48
N GLY A 177 -9.18 -16.94 12.21
CA GLY A 177 -10.28 -16.27 12.87
C GLY A 177 -10.25 -16.47 14.38
N GLN A 178 -10.04 -17.69 14.85
CA GLN A 178 -9.92 -18.00 16.28
C GLN A 178 -8.68 -17.38 16.95
N GLN A 179 -7.58 -17.20 16.22
CA GLN A 179 -6.34 -16.58 16.73
C GLN A 179 -6.36 -15.05 16.69
N LEU A 180 -7.08 -14.46 15.73
CA LEU A 180 -7.36 -13.05 15.76
C LEU A 180 -8.25 -12.82 16.99
N ASN A 181 -7.86 -11.85 17.83
CA ASN A 181 -8.56 -11.55 19.06
C ASN A 181 -9.95 -10.98 18.72
N ILE A 182 -10.91 -11.85 18.34
CA ILE A 182 -12.29 -11.54 17.96
C ILE A 182 -12.92 -10.64 19.04
N SER A 183 -12.51 -10.87 20.30
CA SER A 183 -12.90 -10.08 21.46
C SER A 183 -12.65 -8.57 21.30
N ALA A 184 -11.62 -8.13 20.59
CA ALA A 184 -11.36 -6.70 20.38
C ALA A 184 -12.37 -6.07 19.40
N LEU A 185 -12.74 -6.79 18.34
CA LEU A 185 -13.70 -6.31 17.35
C LEU A 185 -15.15 -6.39 17.89
N ASP A 186 -15.45 -7.45 18.66
CA ASP A 186 -16.73 -7.61 19.34
C ASP A 186 -16.97 -6.54 20.42
N LYS A 187 -15.90 -6.07 21.08
CA LYS A 187 -15.99 -4.96 22.05
C LYS A 187 -16.29 -3.61 21.40
N LEU A 188 -16.02 -3.44 20.11
CA LEU A 188 -16.24 -2.18 19.38
C LEU A 188 -17.61 -2.11 18.71
N GLN A 189 -18.29 -3.25 18.54
CA GLN A 189 -19.57 -3.35 17.84
C GLN A 189 -20.71 -3.69 18.82
N VAL A 190 -20.78 -2.90 19.89
CA VAL A 190 -21.84 -3.02 20.89
C VAL A 190 -23.04 -2.21 20.43
N LEU A 191 -24.19 -2.86 20.32
CA LEU A 191 -25.45 -2.17 20.04
C LEU A 191 -25.76 -1.21 21.20
N ARG A 192 -26.09 0.03 20.86
CA ARG A 192 -26.53 1.04 21.82
C ARG A 192 -28.04 0.96 22.02
N ASP A 193 -28.50 1.41 23.17
CA ASP A 193 -29.93 1.48 23.51
C ASP A 193 -30.67 2.53 22.67
N SER A 194 -29.95 3.55 22.21
CA SER A 194 -30.44 4.59 21.30
C SER A 194 -29.39 4.97 20.28
N TYR A 195 -29.87 5.41 19.13
CA TYR A 195 -29.05 5.93 18.03
C TYR A 195 -29.60 7.29 17.61
N PRO A 196 -28.77 8.19 17.07
CA PRO A 196 -29.25 9.44 16.52
C PRO A 196 -30.30 9.23 15.40
N ASP A 197 -31.31 10.09 15.38
CA ASP A 197 -32.43 9.99 14.41
C ASP A 197 -32.11 10.53 13.01
N PHE A 198 -30.93 11.12 12.82
CA PHE A 198 -30.51 11.70 11.53
C PHE A 198 -30.07 10.65 10.50
N PHE A 199 -30.05 9.36 10.86
CA PHE A 199 -29.73 8.29 9.92
C PHE A 199 -30.63 7.06 10.06
N HIS A 200 -30.78 6.35 8.95
CA HIS A 200 -31.44 5.05 8.88
C HIS A 200 -30.80 4.21 7.79
N PHE A 201 -31.25 2.97 7.65
CA PHE A 201 -30.81 2.09 6.58
C PHE A 201 -31.97 1.78 5.63
N GLU A 202 -31.65 1.61 4.36
CA GLU A 202 -32.57 1.16 3.33
C GLU A 202 -32.03 -0.16 2.76
N ARG A 203 -32.92 -1.10 2.43
CA ARG A 203 -32.54 -2.31 1.70
C ARG A 203 -33.56 -2.59 0.61
N GLY A 204 -33.08 -2.63 -0.63
CA GLY A 204 -33.89 -3.06 -1.77
C GLY A 204 -34.24 -4.55 -1.67
N LYS A 205 -35.37 -4.96 -2.26
CA LYS A 205 -35.89 -6.35 -2.17
C LYS A 205 -34.91 -7.41 -2.67
N ARG A 206 -34.05 -7.05 -3.61
CA ARG A 206 -33.01 -7.92 -4.18
C ARG A 206 -31.60 -7.58 -3.67
N SER A 207 -31.45 -6.49 -2.92
CA SER A 207 -30.15 -6.08 -2.42
C SER A 207 -29.78 -6.89 -1.18
N VAL A 208 -28.59 -7.48 -1.22
CA VAL A 208 -28.00 -8.14 -0.04
C VAL A 208 -27.43 -7.11 0.94
N TYR A 209 -27.04 -5.93 0.42
CA TYR A 209 -26.39 -4.89 1.21
C TYR A 209 -27.37 -3.78 1.60
N PHE A 210 -27.12 -3.20 2.76
CA PHE A 210 -27.82 -2.02 3.23
C PHE A 210 -27.24 -0.76 2.58
N THR A 211 -28.11 0.18 2.25
CA THR A 211 -27.78 1.58 1.94
C THR A 211 -27.93 2.39 3.21
N LEU A 212 -26.88 3.10 3.62
CA LEU A 212 -26.96 4.10 4.67
C LEU A 212 -27.62 5.36 4.12
N VAL A 213 -28.64 5.86 4.83
CA VAL A 213 -29.21 7.18 4.57
C VAL A 213 -28.84 8.10 5.72
N PHE A 214 -28.07 9.15 5.43
CA PHE A 214 -27.54 10.09 6.42
C PHE A 214 -27.92 11.51 6.00
N TYR A 215 -28.73 12.20 6.81
CA TYR A 215 -29.34 13.49 6.45
C TYR A 215 -30.03 13.51 5.07
N GLY A 216 -30.72 12.41 4.73
CA GLY A 216 -31.42 12.27 3.45
C GLY A 216 -30.54 11.85 2.26
N GLU A 217 -29.21 11.88 2.41
CA GLU A 217 -28.28 11.44 1.37
C GLU A 217 -28.00 9.93 1.45
N ARG A 218 -27.82 9.29 0.31
CA ARG A 218 -27.69 7.82 0.21
C ARG A 218 -26.27 7.36 -0.09
N TYR A 219 -25.83 6.35 0.66
CA TYR A 219 -24.51 5.73 0.56
C TYR A 219 -24.66 4.20 0.54
N ASN A 220 -24.29 3.56 -0.57
CA ASN A 220 -24.53 2.11 -0.78
C ASN A 220 -23.26 1.26 -0.53
N SER A 221 -22.08 1.79 -0.86
CA SER A 221 -20.83 1.02 -0.75
C SER A 221 -20.13 1.27 0.57
N ALA A 222 -20.19 0.29 1.47
CA ALA A 222 -19.46 0.31 2.74
C ALA A 222 -18.07 -0.35 2.63
N ILE A 223 -17.05 0.37 3.06
CA ILE A 223 -15.69 -0.15 3.28
C ILE A 223 -15.47 -0.27 4.78
N TYR A 224 -15.44 -1.51 5.24
CA TYR A 224 -15.24 -1.84 6.64
C TYR A 224 -13.75 -1.76 7.01
N CYS A 225 -13.42 -0.94 8.00
CA CYS A 225 -12.08 -0.83 8.60
C CYS A 225 -12.14 -1.25 10.09
N ASP A 226 -10.97 -1.35 10.73
CA ASP A 226 -10.87 -1.83 12.11
C ASP A 226 -11.53 -0.89 13.14
N ALA A 227 -11.55 0.43 12.88
CA ALA A 227 -12.09 1.45 13.79
C ALA A 227 -13.36 2.17 13.28
N TYR A 228 -13.53 2.25 11.96
CA TYR A 228 -14.61 2.98 11.31
C TYR A 228 -15.10 2.24 10.06
N THR A 229 -16.30 2.57 9.60
CA THR A 229 -16.85 2.13 8.33
C THR A 229 -16.98 3.34 7.40
N VAL A 230 -16.37 3.29 6.22
CA VAL A 230 -16.48 4.36 5.22
C VAL A 230 -17.59 4.02 4.24
N TRP A 231 -18.61 4.85 4.22
CA TRP A 231 -19.75 4.77 3.32
C TRP A 231 -19.52 5.69 2.12
N GLN A 232 -19.66 5.16 0.91
CA GLN A 232 -19.49 5.91 -0.33
C GLN A 232 -20.85 6.17 -0.98
N CYS A 233 -20.98 7.34 -1.60
CA CYS A 233 -22.18 7.76 -2.30
C CYS A 233 -22.75 6.64 -3.21
N ALA A 234 -24.06 6.41 -3.11
CA ALA A 234 -24.75 5.39 -3.91
C ALA A 234 -24.58 5.62 -5.42
N ASN A 235 -24.48 6.88 -5.85
CA ASN A 235 -24.32 7.26 -7.24
C ASN A 235 -22.86 7.54 -7.64
N ARG A 236 -21.87 7.07 -6.86
CA ARG A 236 -20.43 7.26 -7.14
C ARG A 236 -20.05 6.79 -8.54
N ARG A 237 -20.52 5.62 -9.00
CA ARG A 237 -20.15 5.10 -10.33
C ARG A 237 -20.73 5.95 -11.48
N ARG A 238 -21.98 6.42 -11.31
CA ARG A 238 -22.71 7.16 -12.35
C ARG A 238 -22.20 8.59 -12.52
N PHE A 239 -21.91 9.29 -11.41
CA PHE A 239 -21.50 10.70 -11.43
C PHE A 239 -20.04 10.92 -11.02
N GLN A 240 -19.26 9.86 -10.82
CA GLN A 240 -17.90 9.93 -10.26
C GLN A 240 -17.86 10.71 -8.93
N CYS A 241 -18.94 10.60 -8.15
CA CYS A 241 -19.15 11.39 -6.94
C CYS A 241 -18.13 11.03 -5.86
N PRO A 242 -17.36 12.01 -5.32
CA PRO A 242 -16.37 11.77 -4.27
C PRO A 242 -16.99 11.65 -2.88
N ALA A 243 -18.27 12.00 -2.70
CA ALA A 243 -18.97 12.04 -1.42
C ALA A 243 -18.82 10.74 -0.61
N GLN A 244 -18.40 10.91 0.63
CA GLN A 244 -18.13 9.85 1.60
C GLN A 244 -18.49 10.29 3.01
N VAL A 245 -18.98 9.33 3.79
CA VAL A 245 -19.25 9.48 5.23
C VAL A 245 -18.50 8.38 5.97
N SER A 246 -17.70 8.75 6.95
CA SER A 246 -17.06 7.80 7.86
C SER A 246 -17.90 7.70 9.12
N ALA A 247 -18.34 6.49 9.48
CA ALA A 247 -19.04 6.23 10.73
C ALA A 247 -18.12 5.45 11.68
N THR A 248 -18.13 5.77 12.97
CA THR A 248 -17.48 4.89 13.96
C THR A 248 -18.12 3.50 13.94
N ASN A 249 -17.38 2.47 14.35
CA ASN A 249 -17.90 1.10 14.32
C ASN A 249 -19.12 0.87 15.24
N ASP A 250 -19.37 1.74 16.21
CA ASP A 250 -20.60 1.76 17.02
C ASP A 250 -21.67 2.72 16.49
N TYR A 251 -21.44 3.39 15.34
CA TYR A 251 -22.37 4.28 14.65
C TYR A 251 -22.93 5.41 15.53
N THR A 252 -22.13 5.90 16.49
CA THR A 252 -22.48 7.07 17.32
C THR A 252 -21.95 8.36 16.73
N GLU A 253 -20.82 8.30 16.02
CA GLU A 253 -20.17 9.46 15.42
C GLU A 253 -20.07 9.28 13.90
N PHE A 254 -20.31 10.38 13.19
CA PHE A 254 -20.26 10.44 11.73
C PHE A 254 -19.44 11.65 11.30
N GLU A 255 -18.53 11.42 10.36
CA GLU A 255 -17.69 12.44 9.75
C GLU A 255 -17.96 12.46 8.24
N ARG A 256 -18.56 13.56 7.75
CA ARG A 256 -18.71 13.78 6.31
C ARG A 256 -17.39 14.32 5.75
N ARG A 257 -16.83 13.67 4.72
CA ARG A 257 -15.51 14.03 4.16
C ARG A 257 -15.57 14.83 2.87
N PHE A 258 -16.56 14.52 2.02
CA PHE A 258 -16.71 15.17 0.72
C PHE A 258 -18.19 15.42 0.44
N GLU A 259 -18.47 16.50 -0.26
CA GLU A 259 -19.81 16.86 -0.71
C GLU A 259 -20.21 16.11 -1.98
N HIS A 260 -21.51 15.99 -2.21
CA HIS A 260 -22.03 15.40 -3.43
C HIS A 260 -21.80 16.34 -4.64
N THR A 261 -21.33 15.79 -5.75
CA THR A 261 -21.13 16.51 -7.01
C THR A 261 -22.33 16.40 -7.96
N HIS A 262 -23.46 15.91 -7.45
CA HIS A 262 -24.70 15.74 -8.20
C HIS A 262 -25.88 16.24 -7.35
N GLY A 263 -26.95 16.67 -8.01
CA GLY A 263 -28.20 17.03 -7.34
C GLY A 263 -28.91 15.81 -6.75
N GLU A 264 -30.10 16.05 -6.21
CA GLU A 264 -30.93 14.97 -5.68
C GLU A 264 -31.31 13.97 -6.78
N VAL A 265 -31.10 12.69 -6.52
CA VAL A 265 -31.41 11.60 -7.45
C VAL A 265 -32.61 10.85 -6.89
N ILE A 266 -33.73 10.94 -7.59
CA ILE A 266 -34.96 10.23 -7.23
C ILE A 266 -34.76 8.73 -7.50
N GLU A 267 -34.92 7.91 -6.46
CA GLU A 267 -34.88 6.45 -6.62
C GLU A 267 -36.16 5.94 -7.28
N LYS A 268 -36.01 5.02 -8.23
CA LYS A 268 -37.14 4.44 -8.98
C LYS A 268 -37.82 3.30 -8.23
N GLU A 269 -37.08 2.57 -7.40
CA GLU A 269 -37.59 1.39 -6.71
C GLU A 269 -37.87 1.70 -5.23
N PRO A 270 -39.01 1.23 -4.68
CA PRO A 270 -39.29 1.35 -3.26
C PRO A 270 -38.33 0.45 -2.47
N SER A 271 -37.56 1.06 -1.57
CA SER A 271 -36.69 0.37 -0.62
C SER A 271 -37.37 0.23 0.74
N ASP A 272 -37.15 -0.90 1.40
CA ASP A 272 -37.64 -1.10 2.76
C ASP A 272 -36.76 -0.29 3.74
N ARG A 273 -37.37 0.48 4.62
CA ARG A 273 -36.69 1.31 5.61
C ARG A 273 -36.48 0.55 6.92
N PHE A 274 -35.24 0.53 7.40
CA PHE A 274 -34.81 -0.15 8.62
C PHE A 274 -34.24 0.86 9.61
N THR A 275 -34.64 0.73 10.87
CA THR A 275 -34.02 1.48 11.97
C THR A 275 -32.60 0.96 12.23
N PRO A 276 -31.71 1.77 12.84
CA PRO A 276 -30.37 1.31 13.22
C PRO A 276 -30.41 0.02 14.04
N LYS A 277 -31.36 -0.13 14.97
CA LYS A 277 -31.54 -1.34 15.79
C LYS A 277 -31.83 -2.60 14.97
N GLN A 278 -32.51 -2.46 13.84
CA GLN A 278 -32.84 -3.59 12.97
C GLN A 278 -31.69 -3.95 12.02
N ALA A 279 -31.01 -2.94 11.47
CA ALA A 279 -29.99 -3.15 10.43
C ALA A 279 -28.58 -3.39 11.00
N LEU A 280 -28.18 -2.69 12.06
CA LEU A 280 -26.81 -2.77 12.60
C LEU A 280 -26.35 -4.18 12.99
N PRO A 281 -27.19 -5.07 13.57
CA PRO A 281 -26.77 -6.45 13.83
C PRO A 281 -26.27 -7.17 12.57
N GLU A 282 -26.94 -6.97 11.44
CA GLU A 282 -26.56 -7.55 10.15
C GLU A 282 -25.34 -6.84 9.55
N VAL A 283 -25.29 -5.51 9.61
CA VAL A 283 -24.14 -4.70 9.14
C VAL A 283 -22.88 -5.06 9.91
N PHE A 284 -22.95 -5.23 11.24
CA PHE A 284 -21.84 -5.64 12.07
C PHE A 284 -21.36 -7.05 11.71
N LYS A 285 -22.28 -7.99 11.47
CA LYS A 285 -21.93 -9.33 11.00
C LYS A 285 -21.15 -9.28 9.68
N LEU A 286 -21.61 -8.49 8.71
CA LEU A 286 -20.92 -8.28 7.43
C LEU A 286 -19.55 -7.61 7.62
N CYS A 287 -19.47 -6.60 8.48
CA CYS A 287 -18.23 -5.92 8.83
C CYS A 287 -17.20 -6.91 9.37
N ARG A 288 -17.57 -7.74 10.36
CA ARG A 288 -16.69 -8.77 10.93
C ARG A 288 -16.20 -9.75 9.87
N GLN A 289 -17.10 -10.28 9.04
CA GLN A 289 -16.74 -11.22 7.99
C GLN A 289 -15.74 -10.61 6.99
N ASN A 290 -15.97 -9.38 6.56
CA ASN A 290 -15.09 -8.70 5.60
C ASN A 290 -13.73 -8.34 6.20
N VAL A 291 -13.69 -7.83 7.43
CA VAL A 291 -12.43 -7.53 8.14
C VAL A 291 -11.61 -8.80 8.34
N MET A 292 -12.24 -9.90 8.76
CA MET A 292 -11.57 -11.19 8.94
C MET A 292 -11.05 -11.75 7.62
N LYS A 293 -11.86 -11.71 6.55
CA LYS A 293 -11.45 -12.13 5.20
C LYS A 293 -10.25 -11.32 4.71
N ARG A 294 -10.26 -10.00 4.89
CA ARG A 294 -9.14 -9.12 4.51
C ARG A 294 -7.88 -9.44 5.31
N LYS A 295 -7.98 -9.63 6.64
CA LYS A 295 -6.84 -10.01 7.49
C LYS A 295 -6.27 -11.38 7.10
N ALA A 296 -7.12 -12.35 6.78
CA ALA A 296 -6.69 -13.66 6.29
C ALA A 296 -5.96 -13.56 4.94
N LYS A 297 -6.54 -12.83 3.95
CA LYS A 297 -5.89 -12.56 2.66
C LYS A 297 -4.53 -11.89 2.84
N GLY A 298 -4.43 -10.92 3.75
CA GLY A 298 -3.17 -10.23 4.07
C GLY A 298 -2.10 -11.17 4.65
N ARG A 299 -2.47 -12.09 5.55
CA ARG A 299 -1.56 -13.10 6.09
C ARG A 299 -1.10 -14.10 5.03
N LEU A 300 -2.02 -14.57 4.18
CA LEU A 300 -1.69 -15.47 3.06
C LEU A 300 -0.68 -14.81 2.11
N ALA A 301 -0.93 -13.57 1.70
CA ALA A 301 0.01 -12.81 0.87
C ALA A 301 1.37 -12.60 1.56
N GLN A 302 1.40 -12.36 2.87
CA GLN A 302 2.64 -12.25 3.63
C GLN A 302 3.42 -13.58 3.67
N MET A 303 2.72 -14.71 3.86
CA MET A 303 3.34 -16.04 3.84
C MET A 303 3.89 -16.39 2.46
N GLU A 304 3.15 -16.07 1.40
CA GLU A 304 3.61 -16.26 0.01
C GLU A 304 4.87 -15.44 -0.28
N ARG A 305 4.92 -14.16 0.14
CA ARG A 305 6.13 -13.33 0.02
C ARG A 305 7.31 -13.92 0.77
N LYS A 306 7.10 -14.46 1.97
CA LYS A 306 8.16 -15.12 2.76
C LYS A 306 8.66 -16.39 2.08
N MET A 307 7.75 -17.24 1.58
CA MET A 307 8.14 -18.45 0.84
C MET A 307 8.94 -18.11 -0.41
N LYS A 308 8.51 -17.11 -1.18
CA LYS A 308 9.24 -16.64 -2.36
C LYS A 308 10.64 -16.13 -2.01
N HIS A 309 10.76 -15.35 -0.95
CA HIS A 309 12.06 -14.85 -0.49
C HIS A 309 12.98 -15.98 0.00
N GLU A 310 12.44 -17.00 0.67
CA GLU A 310 13.20 -18.19 1.08
C GLU A 310 13.63 -19.04 -0.13
N GLU A 311 12.76 -19.19 -1.12
CA GLU A 311 13.09 -19.85 -2.39
C GLU A 311 14.22 -19.11 -3.13
N GLU A 312 14.13 -17.79 -3.24
CA GLU A 312 15.20 -16.96 -3.82
C GLU A 312 16.51 -17.10 -3.05
N ALA A 313 16.46 -17.11 -1.71
CA ALA A 313 17.65 -17.30 -0.87
C ALA A 313 18.26 -18.71 -1.01
N THR A 314 17.45 -19.76 -1.11
CA THR A 314 17.93 -21.13 -1.32
C THR A 314 18.53 -21.32 -2.72
N ASN A 315 17.94 -20.69 -3.74
CA ASN A 315 18.50 -20.68 -5.09
C ASN A 315 19.84 -19.94 -5.13
N LEU A 316 19.97 -18.80 -4.43
CA LEU A 316 21.24 -18.09 -4.32
C LEU A 316 22.32 -18.96 -3.66
N ARG A 317 21.99 -19.67 -2.57
CA ARG A 317 22.92 -20.61 -1.92
C ARG A 317 23.34 -21.76 -2.82
N ARG A 318 22.42 -22.32 -3.62
CA ARG A 318 22.75 -23.36 -4.60
C ARG A 318 23.72 -22.85 -5.67
N ASN A 319 23.50 -21.63 -6.18
CA ASN A 319 24.37 -21.05 -7.21
C ASN A 319 25.78 -20.76 -6.69
N VAL A 320 25.92 -20.25 -5.45
CA VAL A 320 27.23 -20.01 -4.82
C VAL A 320 28.03 -21.31 -4.66
N VAL A 321 27.38 -22.43 -4.32
CA VAL A 321 28.07 -23.73 -4.22
C VAL A 321 28.56 -24.20 -5.59
N VAL A 322 27.78 -23.99 -6.66
CA VAL A 322 28.19 -24.36 -8.03
C VAL A 322 29.38 -23.52 -8.49
N GLU A 323 29.38 -22.21 -8.23
CA GLU A 323 30.51 -21.33 -8.56
C GLU A 323 31.78 -21.71 -7.78
N ALA A 324 31.67 -21.97 -6.48
CA ALA A 324 32.81 -22.38 -5.67
C ALA A 324 33.44 -23.71 -6.13
N VAL A 325 32.61 -24.69 -6.53
CA VAL A 325 33.12 -25.96 -7.09
C VAL A 325 33.79 -25.74 -8.45
N ALA A 326 33.21 -24.90 -9.31
CA ALA A 326 33.80 -24.58 -10.61
C ALA A 326 35.13 -23.82 -10.49
N GLU A 327 35.25 -22.91 -9.53
CA GLU A 327 36.52 -22.24 -9.21
C GLU A 327 37.56 -23.22 -8.67
N GLN A 328 37.15 -24.16 -7.81
CA GLN A 328 38.04 -25.18 -7.27
C GLN A 328 38.55 -26.15 -8.36
N GLU A 329 37.71 -26.50 -9.34
CA GLU A 329 38.10 -27.29 -10.52
C GLU A 329 39.07 -26.54 -11.45
N GLN A 330 38.90 -25.22 -11.62
CA GLN A 330 39.85 -24.41 -12.38
C GLN A 330 41.20 -24.32 -11.69
N VAL A 331 41.22 -24.16 -10.35
CA VAL A 331 42.47 -24.14 -9.58
C VAL A 331 43.20 -25.47 -9.68
N THR A 332 42.51 -26.62 -9.54
CA THR A 332 43.16 -27.94 -9.69
C THR A 332 43.68 -28.19 -11.10
N GLN A 333 42.97 -27.77 -12.16
CA GLN A 333 43.49 -27.85 -13.54
C GLN A 333 44.76 -27.02 -13.76
N VAL A 334 44.88 -25.84 -13.14
CA VAL A 334 46.10 -25.02 -13.24
C VAL A 334 47.28 -25.69 -12.53
N TYR A 335 47.05 -26.35 -11.39
CA TYR A 335 48.09 -27.11 -10.69
C TYR A 335 48.54 -28.36 -11.45
N ASP A 336 47.63 -29.11 -12.08
CA ASP A 336 48.00 -30.27 -12.90
C ASP A 336 48.81 -29.87 -14.15
N ASN A 337 48.45 -28.77 -14.81
CA ASN A 337 49.22 -28.26 -15.95
C ASN A 337 50.60 -27.73 -15.54
N ASN A 338 50.74 -27.12 -14.36
CA ASN A 338 52.04 -26.71 -13.82
C ASN A 338 52.89 -27.89 -13.30
N SER A 339 52.25 -28.95 -12.82
CA SER A 339 52.93 -30.21 -12.45
C SER A 339 53.54 -30.89 -13.67
N LEU A 340 52.82 -30.93 -14.79
CA LEU A 340 53.32 -31.47 -16.06
C LEU A 340 54.51 -30.66 -16.62
N LEU A 341 54.54 -29.35 -16.36
CA LEU A 341 55.65 -28.45 -16.73
C LEU A 341 56.89 -28.62 -15.85
N ARG A 342 56.77 -29.11 -14.61
CA ARG A 342 57.93 -29.46 -13.76
C ARG A 342 58.59 -30.77 -14.18
N VAL A 343 57.81 -31.77 -14.60
CA VAL A 343 58.35 -33.07 -15.06
C VAL A 343 59.20 -32.95 -16.33
N LEU A 344 59.02 -31.88 -17.12
CA LEU A 344 59.85 -31.60 -18.30
C LEU A 344 61.10 -30.76 -18.01
N ARG A 345 61.33 -30.33 -16.76
CA ARG A 345 62.48 -29.49 -16.38
C ARG A 345 63.54 -30.20 -15.54
N ASP A 346 63.28 -31.42 -15.08
CA ASP A 346 64.21 -32.20 -14.23
C ASP A 346 65.04 -33.22 -15.04
N GLY A 347 65.53 -32.80 -16.21
CA GLY A 347 66.66 -33.43 -16.87
C GLY A 347 67.82 -32.45 -16.85
N ASP A 348 68.85 -32.79 -16.07
CA ASP A 348 70.13 -32.08 -15.91
C ASP A 348 70.16 -30.97 -14.85
N SER A 349 70.31 -31.34 -13.58
CA SER A 349 71.02 -30.48 -12.62
C SER A 349 71.73 -31.33 -11.57
N ASP A 350 73.03 -31.49 -11.78
CA ASP A 350 73.96 -32.03 -10.82
C ASP A 350 74.06 -31.13 -9.58
N GLY A 351 74.03 -31.78 -8.41
CA GLY A 351 74.62 -31.38 -7.13
C GLY A 351 74.68 -29.90 -6.74
N GLN A 352 73.85 -29.52 -5.77
CA GLN A 352 74.29 -28.57 -4.73
C GLN A 352 73.58 -28.88 -3.41
N GLU A 353 74.39 -29.19 -2.40
CA GLU A 353 74.00 -29.42 -1.02
C GLU A 353 73.73 -28.06 -0.36
N ASP A 354 72.46 -27.74 -0.11
CA ASP A 354 72.10 -26.54 0.65
C ASP A 354 71.85 -26.88 2.12
N GLU A 355 72.64 -26.18 2.92
CA GLU A 355 72.80 -26.15 4.36
C GLU A 355 71.48 -25.88 5.09
N PHE A 356 71.13 -26.80 5.98
CA PHE A 356 69.97 -26.73 6.88
C PHE A 356 70.23 -25.68 7.96
N VAL A 357 69.62 -24.50 7.81
CA VAL A 357 69.63 -23.46 8.85
C VAL A 357 68.44 -23.68 9.79
N GLU A 358 68.73 -24.23 10.96
CA GLU A 358 67.80 -24.42 12.07
C GLU A 358 67.50 -23.05 12.72
N TYR A 359 66.31 -22.50 12.47
CA TYR A 359 65.89 -21.22 13.07
C TYR A 359 65.17 -21.48 14.39
N ASP A 360 65.93 -21.35 15.47
CA ASP A 360 65.44 -21.39 16.84
C ASP A 360 64.60 -20.13 17.13
N SER A 361 63.28 -20.27 17.23
CA SER A 361 62.38 -19.17 17.64
C SER A 361 62.09 -19.30 19.13
N SER A 362 63.02 -18.76 19.91
CA SER A 362 62.79 -18.38 21.30
C SER A 362 62.39 -16.89 21.38
N ASP A 363 61.50 -16.59 22.32
CA ASP A 363 61.13 -15.28 22.87
C ASP A 363 60.29 -14.31 22.03
N SER A 364 59.06 -14.05 22.48
CA SER A 364 58.81 -12.89 23.37
C SER A 364 57.39 -12.89 23.96
N ALA A 365 57.35 -12.40 25.20
CA ALA A 365 56.25 -12.18 26.14
C ALA A 365 55.00 -11.45 25.62
#